data_AF-V9L1F5-F1
#
_entry.id   AF-V9L1F5-F1
#
_cell.length_a   1.000
_cell.length_b   1.000
_cell.length_c   1.000
_cell.angle_alpha   90.00
_cell.angle_beta   90.00
_cell.angle_gamma   90.00
#
_symmetry.space_group_name_H-M   'P 1'
#
loop_
_entity.id
_entity.type
_entity.pdbx_description
1 polymer ?
#
loop_
_entity_poly.entity_id
_entity_poly.type
_entity_poly.pdbx_seq_one_letter_code
_entity_poly.pdbx_strand_id
1 'polypeptide(L)'
;QNGSPDKFSMAQGFRTVLELICRYRELCIYWNHYYKLSSNGNKALTEFVKRKLRGTRPVILDPADPTGNVGQSGGWQVMVSEASKCLQMPCMAEVQSWDLKPVTELQVNVQLMGGSSLPINANPFTKVATIKQDIQQHWCNFSPSRQSPPVPVHQQRLMFNNTILNDSETLLESGILDNVTITLLVTSNDKMDIFVRNSDGRSRTYQVQPTDTVLSLKKKIEAVERNHSDQYYLVFGGRTLEDKYTLQHYNIKEHSHIDMNLRLRGGGICQSKEANVSLCEMTRFYQN
;
A
#
# COMPACT_ATOMS: atom_id res chain seq x y z
N GLN A 1 -42.49 -0.19 -22.16
CA GLN A 1 -42.32 0.90 -21.19
C GLN A 1 -40.82 1.18 -21.12
N ASN A 2 -40.34 2.09 -21.98
CA ASN A 2 -40.00 3.49 -21.67
C ASN A 2 -38.54 3.64 -21.18
N GLY A 3 -37.66 3.91 -22.15
CA GLY A 3 -36.33 4.49 -21.93
C GLY A 3 -35.88 5.10 -23.25
N SER A 4 -35.79 6.43 -23.31
CA SER A 4 -35.23 7.15 -24.46
C SER A 4 -33.86 6.59 -24.84
N PRO A 5 -33.48 6.52 -26.12
CA PRO A 5 -32.10 6.19 -26.47
C PRO A 5 -31.24 7.30 -25.90
N ASP A 6 -30.35 6.99 -24.95
CA ASP A 6 -29.36 7.93 -24.45
C ASP A 6 -28.67 8.57 -25.67
N LYS A 7 -28.93 9.86 -25.89
CA LYS A 7 -28.39 10.59 -27.04
C LYS A 7 -26.88 10.68 -26.85
N PHE A 8 -26.15 9.82 -27.55
CA PHE A 8 -24.71 9.88 -27.66
C PHE A 8 -24.28 11.28 -28.13
N SER A 9 -23.64 12.05 -27.25
CA SER A 9 -23.10 13.36 -27.59
C SER A 9 -21.61 13.24 -27.94
N MET A 10 -21.28 13.49 -29.21
CA MET A 10 -19.89 13.48 -29.68
C MET A 10 -19.00 14.46 -28.90
N ALA A 11 -19.52 15.64 -28.54
CA ALA A 11 -18.77 16.65 -27.81
C ALA A 11 -18.38 16.16 -26.41
N GLN A 12 -19.33 15.57 -25.67
CA GLN A 12 -19.07 14.99 -24.35
C GLN A 12 -18.09 13.82 -24.43
N GLY A 13 -18.27 12.94 -25.41
CA GLY A 13 -17.36 11.81 -25.64
C GLY A 13 -15.94 12.25 -25.97
N PHE A 14 -15.79 13.22 -26.87
CA PHE A 14 -14.49 13.77 -27.24
C PHE A 14 -13.78 14.40 -26.04
N ARG A 15 -14.48 15.24 -25.27
CA ARG A 15 -13.93 15.81 -24.03
C ARG A 15 -13.47 14.71 -23.06
N THR A 16 -14.30 13.69 -22.86
CA THR A 16 -14.00 12.55 -21.98
C THR A 16 -12.70 11.85 -22.40
N VAL A 17 -12.54 11.59 -23.70
CA VAL A 17 -11.32 10.95 -24.23
C VAL A 17 -10.10 11.84 -24.00
N LEU A 18 -10.20 13.16 -24.20
CA LEU A 18 -9.09 14.08 -23.92
C LEU A 18 -8.68 14.06 -22.43
N GLU A 19 -9.65 14.06 -21.53
CA GLU A 19 -9.41 13.96 -20.08
C GLU A 19 -8.74 12.62 -19.71
N LEU A 20 -9.17 11.51 -20.32
CA LEU A 20 -8.56 10.18 -20.13
C LEU A 20 -7.13 10.12 -20.66
N ILE A 21 -6.85 10.72 -21.82
CA ILE A 21 -5.48 10.81 -22.38
C ILE A 21 -4.56 11.53 -21.39
N CYS A 22 -5.02 12.61 -20.77
CA CYS A 22 -4.23 13.32 -19.75
C CYS A 22 -3.90 12.43 -18.54
N ARG A 23 -4.71 11.41 -18.27
CA ARG A 23 -4.53 10.40 -17.20
C ARG A 23 -4.11 9.04 -17.74
N TYR A 24 -3.41 8.98 -18.88
CA TYR A 24 -3.06 7.71 -19.56
C TYR A 24 -2.35 6.68 -18.66
N ARG A 25 -1.65 7.12 -17.60
CA ARG A 25 -0.98 6.23 -16.63
C ARG A 25 -1.95 5.43 -15.75
N GLU A 26 -3.23 5.79 -15.72
CA GLU A 26 -4.29 5.08 -15.02
C GLU A 26 -5.14 4.24 -15.98
N LEU A 27 -4.95 4.43 -17.30
CA LEU A 27 -5.84 3.91 -18.33
C LEU A 27 -5.72 2.38 -18.48
N CYS A 28 -6.85 1.70 -18.34
CA CYS A 28 -6.99 0.27 -18.52
C CYS A 28 -8.32 -0.04 -19.22
N ILE A 29 -8.28 -0.31 -20.52
CA ILE A 29 -9.44 -0.56 -21.36
C ILE A 29 -9.37 -1.99 -21.88
N TYR A 30 -10.41 -2.76 -21.58
CA TYR A 30 -10.59 -4.12 -22.06
C TYR A 30 -12.10 -4.39 -22.21
N TRP A 31 -12.46 -5.38 -23.03
CA TRP A 31 -13.85 -5.64 -23.41
C TRP A 31 -14.40 -6.87 -22.69
N ASN A 32 -15.35 -6.65 -21.77
CA ASN A 32 -16.03 -7.72 -21.03
C ASN A 32 -17.00 -8.55 -21.89
N HIS A 33 -17.43 -8.04 -23.05
CA HIS A 33 -18.33 -8.76 -23.95
C HIS A 33 -17.60 -9.87 -24.71
N TYR A 34 -16.36 -9.61 -25.15
CA TYR A 34 -15.55 -10.55 -25.93
C TYR A 34 -14.58 -11.37 -25.07
N TYR A 35 -14.08 -10.78 -23.98
CA TYR A 35 -13.11 -11.39 -23.07
C TYR A 35 -13.67 -11.41 -21.65
N LYS A 36 -14.83 -12.03 -21.43
CA LYS A 36 -15.43 -12.11 -20.09
C LYS A 36 -14.46 -12.80 -19.14
N LEU A 37 -13.82 -12.00 -18.29
CA LEU A 37 -12.95 -12.46 -17.22
C LEU A 37 -13.85 -13.06 -16.15
N SER A 38 -14.11 -14.36 -16.26
CA SER A 38 -14.87 -15.08 -15.25
C SER A 38 -14.13 -16.33 -14.83
N SER A 39 -14.34 -16.69 -13.56
CA SER A 39 -13.81 -17.92 -12.96
C SER A 39 -14.24 -19.18 -13.72
N ASN A 40 -15.38 -19.13 -14.41
CA ASN A 40 -15.97 -20.27 -15.13
C ASN A 40 -15.75 -20.19 -16.66
N GLY A 41 -14.99 -19.20 -17.14
CA GLY A 41 -14.72 -18.99 -18.55
C GLY A 41 -13.53 -19.80 -19.08
N ASN A 42 -13.06 -19.44 -20.28
CA ASN A 42 -11.84 -20.04 -20.85
C ASN A 42 -10.62 -19.64 -20.01
N LYS A 43 -10.12 -20.58 -19.21
CA LYS A 43 -8.99 -20.39 -18.28
C LYS A 43 -7.73 -19.86 -18.99
N ALA A 44 -7.43 -20.34 -20.20
CA ALA A 44 -6.25 -19.90 -20.94
C ALA A 44 -6.37 -18.42 -21.37
N LEU A 45 -7.54 -18.02 -21.87
CA LEU A 45 -7.83 -16.63 -22.23
C LEU A 45 -7.80 -15.72 -20.99
N THR A 46 -8.43 -16.15 -19.91
CA THR A 46 -8.46 -15.40 -18.64
C THR A 46 -7.04 -15.17 -18.10
N GLU A 47 -6.20 -16.22 -18.06
CA GLU A 47 -4.81 -16.08 -17.63
C GLU A 47 -3.97 -15.21 -18.56
N PHE A 48 -4.23 -15.28 -19.87
CA PHE A 48 -3.55 -14.43 -20.84
C PHE A 48 -3.89 -12.95 -20.65
N VAL A 49 -5.18 -12.61 -20.57
CA VAL A 49 -5.66 -11.24 -20.37
C VAL A 49 -5.21 -10.72 -19.00
N LYS A 50 -5.28 -11.54 -17.93
CA LYS A 50 -4.71 -11.19 -16.61
C LYS A 50 -3.25 -10.73 -16.73
N ARG A 51 -2.41 -11.48 -17.45
CA ARG A 51 -1.00 -11.15 -17.64
C ARG A 51 -0.82 -9.80 -18.36
N LYS A 52 -1.66 -9.51 -19.35
CA LYS A 52 -1.65 -8.22 -20.06
C LYS A 52 -2.11 -7.06 -19.18
N LEU A 53 -3.12 -7.25 -18.36
CA LEU A 53 -3.64 -6.25 -17.42
C LEU A 53 -2.64 -5.90 -16.29
N ARG A 54 -1.73 -6.81 -15.94
CA ARG A 54 -0.58 -6.55 -15.05
C ARG A 54 0.52 -5.69 -15.70
N GLY A 55 0.47 -5.48 -17.00
CA GLY A 55 1.46 -4.70 -17.73
C GLY A 55 1.50 -3.23 -17.32
N THR A 56 2.57 -2.54 -17.73
CA THR A 56 2.72 -1.10 -17.54
C THR A 56 1.59 -0.35 -18.23
N ARG A 57 0.99 0.61 -17.53
CA ARG A 57 -0.06 1.47 -18.09
C ARG A 57 0.51 2.40 -19.18
N PRO A 58 -0.26 2.73 -20.22
CA PRO A 58 -1.66 2.39 -20.45
C PRO A 58 -1.84 0.97 -21.01
N VAL A 59 -2.96 0.33 -20.68
CA VAL A 59 -3.37 -0.95 -21.29
C VAL A 59 -4.66 -0.72 -22.07
N ILE A 60 -4.63 -0.94 -23.37
CA ILE A 60 -5.81 -0.92 -24.24
C ILE A 60 -5.73 -2.19 -25.10
N LEU A 61 -6.58 -3.16 -24.85
CA LEU A 61 -6.60 -4.43 -25.59
C LEU A 61 -7.53 -4.31 -26.79
N ASP A 62 -7.19 -4.80 -27.97
CA ASP A 62 -8.15 -4.73 -29.10
C ASP A 62 -9.38 -5.62 -28.81
N PRO A 63 -10.63 -5.18 -29.06
CA PRO A 63 -11.84 -6.00 -28.91
C PRO A 63 -11.89 -7.25 -29.82
N ALA A 64 -11.17 -7.25 -30.94
CA ALA A 64 -11.08 -8.37 -31.86
C ALA A 64 -9.83 -9.24 -31.61
N ASP A 65 -8.76 -8.68 -31.04
CA ASP A 65 -7.51 -9.39 -30.74
C ASP A 65 -6.88 -8.95 -29.39
N PRO A 66 -6.97 -9.77 -28.33
CA PRO A 66 -6.44 -9.38 -27.01
C PRO A 66 -4.90 -9.50 -26.94
N THR A 67 -4.23 -9.98 -27.99
CA THR A 67 -2.79 -10.23 -27.96
C THR A 67 -1.95 -8.95 -27.98
N GLY A 68 -2.44 -7.91 -28.66
CA GLY A 68 -1.82 -6.59 -28.74
C GLY A 68 -2.30 -5.63 -27.65
N ASN A 69 -1.37 -4.89 -27.04
CA ASN A 69 -1.70 -3.68 -26.30
C ASN A 69 -1.50 -2.48 -27.24
N VAL A 70 -2.60 -1.93 -27.78
CA VAL A 70 -2.52 -0.79 -28.72
C VAL A 70 -1.98 0.47 -28.05
N GLY A 71 -2.15 0.57 -26.73
CA GLY A 71 -1.62 1.67 -25.93
C GLY A 71 -0.13 1.55 -25.59
N GLN A 72 0.53 0.43 -25.90
CA GLN A 72 1.96 0.29 -25.61
C GLN A 72 2.85 1.12 -26.54
N SER A 73 2.28 1.67 -27.62
CA SER A 73 2.98 2.60 -28.51
C SER A 73 3.51 3.81 -27.73
N GLY A 74 4.71 4.26 -28.09
CA GLY A 74 5.30 5.49 -27.53
C GLY A 74 4.55 6.74 -28.00
N GLY A 75 4.87 7.89 -27.43
CA GLY A 75 4.32 9.18 -27.87
C GLY A 75 3.13 9.72 -27.06
N TRP A 76 2.74 9.03 -25.97
CA TRP A 76 1.72 9.53 -25.04
C TRP A 76 2.01 10.94 -24.51
N GLN A 77 3.28 11.30 -24.33
CA GLN A 77 3.65 12.65 -23.90
C GLN A 77 3.19 13.73 -24.89
N VAL A 78 3.32 13.47 -26.20
CA VAL A 78 2.86 14.39 -27.25
C VAL A 78 1.34 14.44 -27.24
N MET A 79 0.68 13.28 -27.11
CA MET A 79 -0.78 13.21 -27.06
C MET A 79 -1.36 13.95 -25.86
N VAL A 80 -0.72 13.87 -24.67
CA VAL A 80 -1.09 14.63 -23.46
C VAL A 80 -0.93 16.13 -23.67
N SER A 81 0.17 16.56 -24.29
CA SER A 81 0.41 17.99 -24.60
C SER A 81 -0.70 18.54 -25.50
N GLU A 82 -1.01 17.85 -26.60
CA GLU A 82 -2.06 18.30 -27.52
C GLU A 82 -3.46 18.19 -26.90
N ALA A 83 -3.75 17.13 -26.14
CA ALA A 83 -5.03 16.99 -25.46
C ALA A 83 -5.26 18.12 -24.43
N SER A 84 -4.21 18.51 -23.71
CA SER A 84 -4.26 19.62 -22.75
C SER A 84 -4.58 20.95 -23.45
N LYS A 85 -3.98 21.20 -24.63
CA LYS A 85 -4.30 22.39 -25.45
C LYS A 85 -5.75 22.38 -25.92
N CYS A 86 -6.22 21.24 -26.42
CA CYS A 86 -7.61 21.07 -26.87
C CYS A 86 -8.61 21.31 -25.74
N LEU A 87 -8.33 20.85 -24.52
CA LEU A 87 -9.19 21.08 -23.34
C LEU A 87 -9.26 22.55 -22.91
N GLN A 88 -8.24 23.35 -23.22
CA GLN A 88 -8.21 24.79 -22.92
C GLN A 88 -8.98 25.65 -23.94
N MET A 89 -9.42 25.05 -25.05
CA MET A 89 -10.15 25.80 -26.09
C MET A 89 -11.53 26.25 -25.59
N PRO A 90 -12.01 27.45 -25.98
CA PRO A 90 -13.31 27.97 -25.52
C PRO A 90 -14.48 27.04 -25.82
N CYS A 91 -14.43 26.31 -26.94
CA CYS A 91 -15.46 25.35 -27.34
C CYS A 91 -15.61 24.16 -26.39
N MET A 92 -14.63 23.89 -25.52
CA MET A 92 -14.68 22.82 -24.52
C MET A 92 -15.17 23.31 -23.15
N ALA A 93 -15.23 24.63 -22.91
CA ALA A 93 -15.51 25.19 -21.59
C ALA A 93 -16.91 24.80 -21.05
N GLU A 94 -17.91 24.71 -21.92
CA GLU A 94 -19.31 24.42 -21.54
C GLU A 94 -19.67 22.93 -21.68
N VAL A 95 -18.78 22.11 -22.23
CA VAL A 95 -19.03 20.69 -22.46
C VAL A 95 -18.67 19.92 -21.18
N GLN A 96 -19.61 19.12 -20.68
CA GLN A 96 -19.35 18.18 -19.59
C GLN A 96 -18.82 16.84 -20.13
N SER A 97 -17.85 16.23 -19.46
CA SER A 97 -17.44 14.86 -19.75
C SER A 97 -18.50 13.85 -19.30
N TRP A 98 -18.47 12.66 -19.88
CA TRP A 98 -19.33 11.56 -19.45
C TRP A 98 -18.95 11.12 -18.04
N ASP A 99 -19.98 10.80 -17.26
CA ASP A 99 -19.80 10.08 -16.00
C ASP A 99 -19.44 8.62 -16.30
N LEU A 100 -18.14 8.38 -16.47
CA LEU A 100 -17.61 7.03 -16.64
C LEU A 100 -17.73 6.31 -15.30
N LYS A 101 -18.69 5.39 -15.21
CA LYS A 101 -18.78 4.49 -14.05
C LYS A 101 -17.42 3.79 -13.87
N PRO A 102 -16.86 3.80 -12.65
CA PRO A 102 -15.59 3.14 -12.39
C PRO A 102 -15.69 1.65 -12.72
N VAL A 103 -14.51 1.05 -12.92
CA VAL A 103 -14.26 -0.39 -13.13
C VAL A 103 -15.31 -1.25 -12.43
N THR A 104 -15.80 -2.29 -13.12
CA THR A 104 -16.80 -3.24 -12.63
C THR A 104 -16.63 -3.54 -11.15
N GLU A 105 -17.61 -3.13 -10.35
CA GLU A 105 -17.66 -3.47 -8.93
C GLU A 105 -17.97 -4.96 -8.80
N LEU A 106 -17.22 -5.63 -7.94
CA LEU A 106 -17.44 -7.01 -7.53
C LEU A 106 -17.67 -7.04 -6.03
N GLN A 107 -18.53 -7.97 -5.60
CA GLN A 107 -18.85 -8.18 -4.20
C GLN A 107 -18.00 -9.32 -3.65
N VAL A 108 -17.08 -9.00 -2.74
CA VAL A 108 -16.29 -9.95 -1.98
C VAL A 108 -17.03 -10.25 -0.68
N ASN A 109 -17.56 -11.46 -0.54
CA ASN A 109 -18.19 -11.91 0.70
C ASN A 109 -17.11 -12.53 1.61
N VAL A 110 -16.75 -11.83 2.68
CA VAL A 110 -15.78 -12.31 3.66
C VAL A 110 -16.49 -13.17 4.70
N GLN A 111 -16.23 -14.47 4.72
CA GLN A 111 -16.85 -15.42 5.62
C GLN A 111 -15.93 -15.79 6.79
N LEU A 112 -16.43 -15.66 8.02
CA LEU A 112 -15.80 -16.22 9.21
C LEU A 112 -16.12 -17.72 9.32
N MET A 113 -15.23 -18.49 9.93
CA MET A 113 -15.47 -19.91 10.27
C MET A 113 -16.73 -20.13 11.16
N GLY A 114 -17.25 -19.07 11.79
CA GLY A 114 -18.48 -19.08 12.59
C GLY A 114 -19.78 -18.74 11.82
N GLY A 115 -19.74 -18.65 10.48
CA GLY A 115 -20.93 -18.48 9.63
C GLY A 115 -21.32 -17.04 9.31
N SER A 116 -20.80 -16.03 10.02
CA SER A 116 -20.98 -14.62 9.65
C SER A 116 -20.32 -14.31 8.31
N SER A 117 -20.99 -13.52 7.47
CA SER A 117 -20.45 -13.01 6.21
C SER A 117 -20.52 -11.48 6.14
N LEU A 118 -19.47 -10.84 5.62
CA LEU A 118 -19.38 -9.40 5.39
C LEU A 118 -19.23 -9.16 3.89
N PRO A 119 -20.24 -8.57 3.22
CA PRO A 119 -20.08 -8.13 1.85
C PRO A 119 -19.21 -6.87 1.78
N ILE A 120 -18.15 -6.91 0.98
CA ILE A 120 -17.28 -5.77 0.69
C ILE A 120 -17.34 -5.51 -0.82
N ASN A 121 -17.67 -4.28 -1.21
CA ASN A 121 -17.61 -3.87 -2.60
C ASN A 121 -16.16 -3.52 -2.94
N ALA A 122 -15.62 -4.16 -3.97
CA ALA A 122 -14.26 -3.96 -4.42
C ALA A 122 -14.19 -3.94 -5.95
N ASN A 123 -13.03 -3.64 -6.50
CA ASN A 123 -12.74 -3.82 -7.93
C ASN A 123 -11.57 -4.80 -8.11
N PRO A 124 -11.39 -5.43 -9.29
CA PRO A 124 -10.30 -6.37 -9.53
C PRO A 124 -8.89 -5.80 -9.28
N PHE A 125 -8.71 -4.49 -9.35
CA PHE A 125 -7.42 -3.82 -9.10
C PHE A 125 -7.21 -3.42 -7.64
N THR A 126 -8.18 -3.69 -6.77
CA THR A 126 -8.09 -3.42 -5.33
C THR A 126 -7.07 -4.36 -4.70
N LYS A 127 -6.21 -3.83 -3.84
CA LYS A 127 -5.21 -4.63 -3.11
C LYS A 127 -5.86 -5.39 -1.97
N VAL A 128 -5.34 -6.59 -1.70
CA VAL A 128 -5.78 -7.41 -0.56
C VAL A 128 -5.59 -6.66 0.77
N ALA A 129 -4.53 -5.86 0.91
CA ALA A 129 -4.32 -5.01 2.09
C ALA A 129 -5.50 -4.06 2.37
N THR A 130 -6.11 -3.48 1.32
CA THR A 130 -7.27 -2.59 1.45
C THR A 130 -8.48 -3.36 1.98
N ILE A 131 -8.73 -4.57 1.47
CA ILE A 131 -9.81 -5.44 1.97
C ILE A 131 -9.64 -5.75 3.46
N LYS A 132 -8.42 -6.04 3.91
CA LYS A 132 -8.14 -6.26 5.34
C LYS A 132 -8.41 -5.01 6.20
N GLN A 133 -8.08 -3.84 5.68
CA GLN A 133 -8.39 -2.58 6.35
C GLN A 133 -9.90 -2.37 6.45
N ASP A 134 -10.65 -2.62 5.38
CA ASP A 134 -12.11 -2.50 5.36
C ASP A 134 -12.77 -3.46 6.36
N ILE A 135 -12.28 -4.70 6.44
CA ILE A 135 -12.71 -5.67 7.46
C ILE A 135 -12.49 -5.12 8.87
N GLN A 136 -11.32 -4.52 9.13
CA GLN A 136 -11.02 -3.96 10.45
C GLN A 136 -11.94 -2.76 10.78
N GLN A 137 -12.21 -1.88 9.82
CA GLN A 137 -13.05 -0.69 10.01
C GLN A 137 -14.52 -1.06 10.21
N HIS A 138 -15.02 -2.04 9.46
CA HIS A 138 -16.41 -2.47 9.50
C HIS A 138 -16.66 -3.66 10.45
N TRP A 139 -15.69 -4.01 11.29
CA TRP A 139 -15.75 -5.17 12.17
C TRP A 139 -16.97 -5.19 13.09
N CYS A 140 -17.39 -4.05 13.63
CA CYS A 140 -18.54 -3.94 14.54
C CYS A 140 -19.87 -4.38 13.89
N ASN A 141 -19.98 -4.27 12.57
CA ASN A 141 -21.18 -4.69 11.82
C ASN A 141 -21.20 -6.20 11.53
N PHE A 142 -20.06 -6.87 11.75
CA PHE A 142 -19.79 -8.23 11.32
C PHE A 142 -19.56 -9.20 12.50
N SER A 143 -19.01 -8.71 13.60
CA SER A 143 -18.59 -9.52 14.74
C SER A 143 -19.75 -10.33 15.34
N PRO A 144 -19.61 -11.66 15.55
CA PRO A 144 -20.64 -12.52 16.15
C PRO A 144 -21.09 -12.06 17.54
N SER A 145 -20.18 -11.43 18.29
CA SER A 145 -20.49 -10.69 19.51
C SER A 145 -20.28 -9.20 19.25
N ARG A 146 -21.31 -8.38 19.47
CA ARG A 146 -21.23 -6.91 19.29
C ARG A 146 -20.15 -6.24 20.17
N GLN A 147 -19.52 -6.98 21.07
CA GLN A 147 -18.51 -6.50 22.02
C GLN A 147 -17.08 -6.98 21.70
N SER A 148 -16.86 -7.83 20.70
CA SER A 148 -15.49 -8.25 20.35
C SER A 148 -14.68 -7.09 19.78
N PRO A 149 -13.43 -6.89 20.22
CA PRO A 149 -12.56 -5.88 19.62
C PRO A 149 -12.30 -6.18 18.13
N PRO A 150 -12.08 -5.14 17.29
CA PRO A 150 -11.68 -5.33 15.89
C PRO A 150 -10.40 -6.13 15.75
N VAL A 151 -10.40 -7.12 14.86
CA VAL A 151 -9.21 -7.92 14.56
C VAL A 151 -8.21 -7.07 13.75
N PRO A 152 -6.98 -6.85 14.27
CA PRO A 152 -5.92 -6.14 13.54
C PRO A 152 -5.53 -6.80 12.22
N VAL A 153 -5.14 -6.00 11.22
CA VAL A 153 -4.74 -6.47 9.86
C VAL A 153 -3.70 -7.61 9.90
N HIS A 154 -2.62 -7.51 10.68
CA HIS A 154 -1.61 -8.58 10.81
C HIS A 154 -2.16 -9.92 11.28
N GLN A 155 -3.26 -9.93 12.05
CA GLN A 155 -3.91 -11.15 12.52
C GLN A 155 -4.88 -11.73 11.50
N GLN A 156 -5.25 -10.96 10.47
CA GLN A 156 -6.14 -11.39 9.42
C GLN A 156 -5.38 -12.19 8.36
N ARG A 157 -5.88 -13.38 8.05
CA ARG A 157 -5.44 -14.20 6.92
C ARG A 157 -6.65 -14.47 6.03
N LEU A 158 -6.64 -13.87 4.85
CA LEU A 158 -7.68 -14.09 3.84
C LEU A 158 -7.29 -15.28 2.99
N MET A 159 -8.23 -16.20 2.78
CA MET A 159 -8.03 -17.41 2.01
C MET A 159 -9.07 -17.50 0.90
N PHE A 160 -8.61 -17.82 -0.31
CA PHE A 160 -9.44 -18.06 -1.48
C PHE A 160 -8.93 -19.32 -2.19
N ASN A 161 -9.79 -20.27 -2.55
CA ASN A 161 -9.39 -21.53 -3.20
C ASN A 161 -8.19 -22.24 -2.54
N ASN A 162 -8.18 -22.31 -1.20
CA ASN A 162 -7.08 -22.89 -0.39
C ASN A 162 -5.72 -22.17 -0.50
N THR A 163 -5.67 -20.97 -1.07
CA THR A 163 -4.46 -20.13 -1.07
C THR A 163 -4.64 -18.94 -0.14
N ILE A 164 -3.62 -18.65 0.66
CA ILE A 164 -3.59 -17.44 1.49
C ILE A 164 -3.24 -16.27 0.58
N LEU A 165 -4.07 -15.23 0.62
CA LEU A 165 -3.90 -14.03 -0.19
C LEU A 165 -2.78 -13.16 0.36
N ASN A 166 -1.94 -12.64 -0.53
CA ASN A 166 -0.83 -11.74 -0.19
C ASN A 166 -1.29 -10.27 -0.22
N ASP A 167 -0.87 -9.49 0.77
CA ASP A 167 -1.28 -8.09 0.94
C ASP A 167 -0.83 -7.18 -0.19
N SER A 168 0.29 -7.51 -0.84
CA SER A 168 0.78 -6.74 -1.99
C SER A 168 0.00 -6.99 -3.28
N GLU A 169 -0.68 -8.13 -3.38
CA GLU A 169 -1.40 -8.55 -4.58
C GLU A 169 -2.74 -7.83 -4.72
N THR A 170 -3.19 -7.65 -5.97
CA THR A 170 -4.57 -7.23 -6.24
C THR A 170 -5.51 -8.42 -6.35
N LEU A 171 -6.82 -8.20 -6.21
CA LEU A 171 -7.85 -9.24 -6.37
C LEU A 171 -7.71 -9.98 -7.70
N LEU A 172 -7.45 -9.26 -8.79
CA LEU A 172 -7.15 -9.79 -10.12
C LEU A 172 -5.95 -10.76 -10.10
N GLU A 173 -4.89 -10.41 -9.37
CA GLU A 173 -3.67 -11.22 -9.27
C GLU A 173 -3.92 -12.52 -8.49
N SER A 174 -4.70 -12.42 -7.42
CA SER A 174 -5.19 -13.54 -6.63
C SER A 174 -6.28 -14.38 -7.35
N GLY A 175 -6.68 -13.98 -8.56
CA GLY A 175 -7.66 -14.69 -9.38
C GLY A 175 -9.11 -14.44 -9.02
N ILE A 176 -9.39 -13.41 -8.22
CA ILE A 176 -10.73 -12.94 -7.86
C ILE A 176 -11.19 -11.94 -8.93
N LEU A 177 -12.10 -12.42 -9.78
CA LEU A 177 -12.60 -11.68 -10.96
C LEU A 177 -14.09 -11.36 -10.90
N ASP A 178 -14.84 -12.22 -10.20
CA ASP A 178 -16.28 -12.13 -10.06
C ASP A 178 -16.65 -11.98 -8.58
N ASN A 179 -17.94 -11.94 -8.29
CA ASN A 179 -18.44 -12.05 -6.92
C ASN A 179 -18.01 -13.40 -6.33
N VAL A 180 -17.28 -13.36 -5.22
CA VAL A 180 -16.69 -14.55 -4.59
C VAL A 180 -16.89 -14.50 -3.08
N THR A 181 -16.80 -15.67 -2.47
CA THR A 181 -16.67 -15.80 -1.02
C THR A 181 -15.22 -16.12 -0.68
N ILE A 182 -14.62 -15.33 0.21
CA ILE A 182 -13.29 -15.58 0.77
C ILE A 182 -13.41 -15.89 2.25
N THR A 183 -12.57 -16.78 2.77
CA THR A 183 -12.58 -17.14 4.18
C THR A 183 -11.60 -16.27 4.95
N LEU A 184 -12.06 -15.66 6.05
CA LEU A 184 -11.20 -14.98 7.01
C LEU A 184 -10.79 -15.94 8.13
N LEU A 185 -9.49 -16.17 8.24
CA LEU A 185 -8.84 -16.88 9.33
C LEU A 185 -8.18 -15.85 10.26
N VAL A 186 -8.47 -15.93 11.55
CA VAL A 186 -7.87 -15.08 12.58
C VAL A 186 -6.72 -15.85 13.23
N THR A 187 -5.50 -15.33 13.12
CA THR A 187 -4.32 -15.93 13.75
C THR A 187 -4.03 -15.27 15.09
N SER A 188 -3.56 -16.04 16.08
CA SER A 188 -3.11 -15.55 17.39
C SER A 188 -1.73 -14.88 17.37
N ASN A 189 -1.22 -14.50 16.19
CA ASN A 189 0.08 -13.84 16.12
C ASN A 189 -0.09 -12.36 16.46
N ASP A 190 0.32 -11.98 17.67
CA ASP A 190 0.23 -10.60 18.16
C ASP A 190 1.37 -9.70 17.66
N LYS A 191 2.29 -10.24 16.86
CA LYS A 191 3.42 -9.48 16.31
C LYS A 191 2.98 -8.73 15.06
N MET A 192 3.25 -7.43 15.05
CA MET A 192 3.12 -6.51 13.92
C MET A 192 4.50 -5.98 13.50
N ASP A 193 4.63 -5.64 12.23
CA ASP A 193 5.83 -4.98 11.70
C ASP A 193 5.67 -3.46 11.74
N ILE A 194 6.71 -2.75 12.16
CA ILE A 194 6.80 -1.28 12.12
C ILE A 194 8.10 -0.85 11.43
N PHE A 195 8.12 0.36 10.87
CA PHE A 195 9.29 0.92 10.22
C PHE A 195 9.90 2.02 11.09
N VAL A 196 11.18 1.88 11.44
CA VAL A 196 11.94 2.93 12.12
C VAL A 196 12.91 3.54 11.11
N ARG A 197 12.78 4.84 10.87
CA ARG A 197 13.68 5.61 10.01
C ARG A 197 14.82 6.18 10.83
N ASN A 198 16.05 5.86 10.45
CA ASN A 198 17.25 6.37 11.11
C ASN A 198 17.59 7.80 10.70
N SER A 199 18.53 8.41 11.43
CA SER A 199 19.13 9.71 11.09
C SER A 199 19.70 9.80 9.67
N ASP A 200 20.12 8.67 9.11
CA ASP A 200 20.68 8.57 7.74
C ASP A 200 19.59 8.48 6.65
N GLY A 201 18.31 8.56 7.02
CA GLY A 201 17.16 8.46 6.13
C GLY A 201 16.78 7.02 5.71
N ARG A 202 17.51 6.00 6.17
CA ARG A 202 17.19 4.58 5.89
C ARG A 202 16.14 4.05 6.88
N SER A 203 15.13 3.35 6.37
CA SER A 203 14.11 2.67 7.18
C SER A 203 14.47 1.21 7.42
N ARG A 204 14.30 0.73 8.64
CA ARG A 204 14.40 -0.69 9.02
C ARG A 204 13.10 -1.20 9.61
N THR A 205 12.79 -2.47 9.38
CA THR A 205 11.59 -3.13 9.90
C THR A 205 11.86 -3.79 11.24
N TYR A 206 10.96 -3.61 12.20
CA TYR A 206 11.01 -4.23 13.53
C TYR A 206 9.70 -4.95 13.86
N GLN A 207 9.81 -6.20 14.31
CA GLN A 207 8.68 -6.97 14.83
C GLN A 207 8.39 -6.61 16.29
N VAL A 208 7.19 -6.10 16.54
CA VAL A 208 6.74 -5.61 17.85
C VAL A 208 5.33 -6.08 18.15
N GLN A 209 4.91 -6.02 19.40
CA GLN A 209 3.51 -6.19 19.78
C GLN A 209 2.88 -4.82 20.10
N PRO A 210 1.58 -4.61 19.90
CA PRO A 210 0.91 -3.37 20.33
C PRO A 210 1.09 -3.08 21.83
N THR A 211 1.22 -4.14 22.63
CA THR A 211 1.47 -4.11 24.08
C THR A 211 2.93 -3.84 24.46
N ASP A 212 3.88 -3.91 23.51
CA ASP A 212 5.28 -3.56 23.76
C ASP A 212 5.38 -2.10 24.23
N THR A 213 6.31 -1.83 25.15
CA THR A 213 6.63 -0.47 25.58
C THR A 213 7.62 0.19 24.63
N VAL A 214 7.65 1.51 24.61
CA VAL A 214 8.68 2.26 23.85
C VAL A 214 10.09 1.86 24.31
N LEU A 215 10.27 1.56 25.61
CA LEU A 215 11.53 1.04 26.12
C LEU A 215 11.92 -0.32 25.51
N SER A 216 10.97 -1.25 25.35
CA SER A 216 11.27 -2.56 24.75
C SER A 216 11.62 -2.43 23.26
N LEU A 217 10.95 -1.53 22.54
CA LEU A 217 11.32 -1.17 21.17
C LEU A 217 12.74 -0.58 21.08
N LYS A 218 13.10 0.37 21.97
CA LYS A 218 14.46 0.93 22.01
C LYS A 218 15.52 -0.14 22.23
N LYS A 219 15.29 -1.09 23.13
CA LYS A 219 16.19 -2.24 23.33
C LYS A 219 16.33 -3.11 22.09
N LYS A 220 15.24 -3.36 21.36
CA LYS A 220 15.29 -4.08 20.06
C LYS A 220 16.11 -3.33 19.03
N ILE A 221 16.02 -2.00 19.01
CA ILE A 221 16.81 -1.15 18.12
C ILE A 221 18.30 -1.17 18.52
N GLU A 222 18.62 -0.97 19.81
CA GLU A 222 20.00 -1.05 20.33
C GLU A 222 20.68 -2.40 20.06
N ALA A 223 19.92 -3.49 20.02
CA ALA A 223 20.47 -4.81 19.73
C ALA A 223 20.94 -4.94 18.26
N VAL A 224 20.36 -4.15 17.36
CA VAL A 224 20.63 -4.19 15.90
C VAL A 224 21.49 -3.00 15.46
N GLU A 225 21.44 -1.90 16.20
CA GLU A 225 22.14 -0.65 15.92
C GLU A 225 23.21 -0.39 16.96
N ARG A 226 24.37 0.12 16.56
CA ARG A 226 25.47 0.44 17.49
C ARG A 226 25.18 1.66 18.38
N ASN A 227 23.95 2.16 18.41
CA ASN A 227 23.54 3.37 19.10
C ASN A 227 22.82 3.01 20.40
N HIS A 228 23.28 3.57 21.51
CA HIS A 228 22.63 3.42 22.81
C HIS A 228 21.35 4.29 22.89
N SER A 229 20.35 3.82 23.61
CA SER A 229 19.01 4.40 23.78
C SER A 229 19.01 5.76 24.46
N ASP A 230 20.09 6.13 25.16
CA ASP A 230 20.31 7.45 25.73
C ASP A 230 20.70 8.50 24.68
N GLN A 231 21.14 8.07 23.49
CA GLN A 231 21.65 8.93 22.41
C GLN A 231 20.59 9.30 21.38
N TYR A 232 19.39 8.75 21.43
CA TYR A 232 18.32 9.05 20.50
C TYR A 232 16.95 9.13 21.16
N TYR A 233 15.98 9.68 20.45
CA TYR A 233 14.58 9.65 20.81
C TYR A 233 13.74 9.27 19.58
N LEU A 234 12.61 8.63 19.83
CA LEU A 234 11.69 8.20 18.79
C LEU A 234 10.55 9.20 18.69
N VAL A 235 10.10 9.49 17.47
CA VAL A 235 9.02 10.43 17.17
C VAL A 235 7.98 9.76 16.28
N PHE A 236 6.71 9.92 16.65
CA PHE A 236 5.57 9.46 15.85
C PHE A 236 4.47 10.52 15.84
N GLY A 237 3.95 10.86 14.66
CA GLY A 237 2.85 11.84 14.53
C GLY A 237 3.18 13.21 15.13
N GLY A 238 4.45 13.63 15.08
CA GLY A 238 4.92 14.89 15.68
C GLY A 238 5.10 14.87 17.21
N ARG A 239 4.92 13.71 17.85
CA ARG A 239 5.10 13.54 19.31
C ARG A 239 6.31 12.68 19.62
N THR A 240 7.09 13.09 20.61
CA THR A 240 8.20 12.27 21.12
C THR A 240 7.64 11.15 21.97
N LEU A 241 8.11 9.93 21.73
CA LEU A 241 7.68 8.73 22.44
C LEU A 241 8.41 8.61 23.79
N GLU A 242 7.64 8.52 24.86
CA GLU A 242 8.16 8.25 26.21
C GLU A 242 8.21 6.75 26.53
N ASP A 243 9.27 6.34 27.23
CA ASP A 243 9.64 4.95 27.51
C ASP A 243 8.58 4.12 28.27
N LYS A 244 7.77 4.80 29.09
CA LYS A 244 6.77 4.18 29.98
C LYS A 244 5.48 3.76 29.27
N TYR A 245 5.19 4.31 28.10
CA TYR A 245 3.94 4.05 27.39
C TYR A 245 4.10 2.93 26.36
N THR A 246 2.99 2.25 26.06
CA THR A 246 2.94 1.18 25.05
C THR A 246 2.83 1.75 23.63
N LEU A 247 3.15 0.95 22.62
CA LEU A 247 2.95 1.35 21.22
C LEU A 247 1.47 1.63 20.91
N GLN A 248 0.57 0.83 21.51
CA GLN A 248 -0.88 1.03 21.40
C GLN A 248 -1.33 2.37 22.00
N HIS A 249 -0.70 2.87 23.07
CA HIS A 249 -1.03 4.18 23.66
C HIS A 249 -0.90 5.32 22.65
N TYR A 250 0.11 5.24 21.78
CA TYR A 250 0.33 6.21 20.69
C TYR A 250 -0.44 5.87 19.41
N ASN A 251 -1.30 4.86 19.43
CA ASN A 251 -2.02 4.35 18.26
C ASN A 251 -1.06 3.98 17.10
N ILE A 252 0.12 3.45 17.44
CA ILE A 252 1.08 2.92 16.46
C ILE A 252 0.51 1.59 15.96
N LYS A 253 0.27 1.52 14.66
CA LYS A 253 -0.29 0.36 13.96
C LYS A 253 0.78 -0.37 13.16
N GLU A 254 0.43 -1.53 12.63
CA GLU A 254 1.24 -2.23 11.65
C GLU A 254 1.61 -1.31 10.46
N HIS A 255 2.83 -1.44 9.96
CA HIS A 255 3.42 -0.62 8.90
C HIS A 255 3.53 0.88 9.24
N SER A 256 3.40 1.29 10.51
CA SER A 256 3.63 2.68 10.91
C SER A 256 5.10 3.07 10.78
N HIS A 257 5.34 4.33 10.40
CA HIS A 257 6.67 4.92 10.31
C HIS A 257 6.99 5.75 11.56
N ILE A 258 8.07 5.42 12.26
CA ILE A 258 8.60 6.12 13.43
C ILE A 258 9.95 6.71 13.04
N ASP A 259 10.17 8.00 13.33
CA ASP A 259 11.45 8.64 13.07
C ASP A 259 12.35 8.54 14.31
N MET A 260 13.61 8.15 14.10
CA MET A 260 14.66 8.16 15.12
C MET A 260 15.54 9.39 14.95
N ASN A 261 15.57 10.24 15.98
CA ASN A 261 16.39 11.45 16.02
C ASN A 261 17.48 11.33 17.07
N LEU A 262 18.71 11.71 16.69
CA LEU A 262 19.83 11.75 17.62
C LEU A 262 19.69 12.94 18.58
N ARG A 263 20.07 12.73 19.83
CA ARG A 263 20.24 13.80 20.80
C ARG A 263 21.59 14.48 20.52
N LEU A 264 21.59 15.79 20.38
CA LEU A 264 22.82 16.55 20.28
C LEU A 264 23.53 16.49 21.65
N ARG A 265 24.65 15.77 21.74
CA ARG A 265 25.57 15.92 22.87
C ARG A 265 26.34 17.22 22.67
N GLY A 266 26.10 18.21 23.52
CA GLY A 266 27.04 19.30 23.72
C GLY A 266 28.41 18.71 24.13
N GLY A 267 29.50 19.22 23.55
CA GLY A 267 30.84 18.67 23.71
C GLY A 267 31.23 18.44 25.17
N GLY A 268 31.22 17.19 25.61
CA GLY A 268 31.75 16.76 26.90
C GLY A 268 33.24 16.49 26.78
N ILE A 269 34.05 17.31 27.43
CA ILE A 269 35.50 17.18 27.58
C ILE A 269 35.85 15.74 27.96
N CYS A 270 36.66 15.09 27.13
CA CYS A 270 37.32 13.83 27.48
C CYS A 270 38.25 14.08 28.67
N GLN A 271 37.85 13.68 29.88
CA GLN A 271 38.83 13.40 30.93
C GLN A 271 39.52 12.09 30.55
N SER A 272 40.66 12.20 29.88
CA SER A 272 41.57 11.07 29.71
C SER A 272 42.00 10.59 31.09
N LYS A 273 41.68 9.34 31.41
CA LYS A 273 42.35 8.64 32.51
C LYS A 273 43.84 8.58 32.17
N GLU A 274 44.66 9.27 32.96
CA GLU A 274 46.11 9.21 32.87
C GLU A 274 46.57 7.74 32.97
N ALA A 275 47.14 7.25 31.89
CA ALA A 275 47.96 6.05 31.91
C ALA A 275 49.35 6.46 32.43
N ASN A 276 49.72 5.91 33.59
CA ASN A 276 51.09 5.92 34.08
C ASN A 276 52.03 5.34 33.02
N VAL A 277 52.85 6.19 32.40
CA VAL A 277 54.04 5.76 31.66
C VAL A 277 55.24 6.48 32.26
N SER A 278 56.11 5.65 32.85
CA SER A 278 57.39 5.99 33.44
C SER A 278 58.25 6.84 32.51
N LEU A 279 58.66 8.02 32.97
CA LEU A 279 59.78 8.76 32.40
C LEU A 279 61.08 8.14 32.91
N CYS A 280 61.67 7.27 32.11
CA CYS A 280 63.09 6.95 32.21
C CYS A 280 63.70 7.02 30.81
N GLU A 281 64.64 7.97 30.66
CA GLU A 281 65.73 7.97 29.67
C GLU A 281 65.38 8.20 28.19
N MET A 282 65.31 9.49 27.82
CA MET A 282 65.69 9.92 26.47
C MET A 282 66.63 11.13 26.54
N THR A 283 67.77 10.96 27.18
CA THR A 283 68.93 11.86 27.07
C THR A 283 70.08 11.10 26.43
N ARG A 284 70.20 11.22 25.10
CA ARG A 284 71.47 11.24 24.35
C ARG A 284 71.19 11.36 22.86
N PHE A 285 72.12 12.00 22.18
CA PHE A 285 72.16 12.33 20.74
C PHE A 285 71.50 13.65 20.36
N TYR A 286 72.18 14.76 20.65
CA TYR A 286 72.75 15.67 19.64
C TYR A 286 73.71 16.65 20.32
N GLN A 287 74.99 16.28 20.40
CA GLN A 287 76.12 17.21 20.46
C GLN A 287 77.29 16.54 19.73
N ASN A 288 77.93 17.35 18.86
CA ASN A 288 78.96 17.08 17.85
C ASN A 288 78.44 16.73 16.45
#